data_AF-A0A7Y4W584-F1
#
_entry.id   AF-A0A7Y4W584-F1
#
_cell.length_a   1.000
_cell.length_b   1.000
_cell.length_c   1.000
_cell.angle_alpha   90.00
_cell.angle_beta   90.00
_cell.angle_gamma   90.00
#
_symmetry.space_group_name_H-M   'P 1'
#
loop_
_entity.id
_entity.type
_entity.pdbx_description
1 polymer ?
#
loop_
_entity_poly.entity_id
_entity_poly.type
_entity_poly.pdbx_seq_one_letter_code
_entity_poly.pdbx_strand_id
1 'polypeptide(L)'
;MPEFTNVWKVPPVGMVPRIMLYSWSIRECTVDNTQSRHFVGYNLAEREGRVSSLIVEFDASARCGITRSGRVYELVGDSGNNLDAEYTFNVWQHMCGVTKILDVTESMVNDDFNLDEVCRLSKENSPRGTLVTILDELDLREDRV
;
A
#
# COMPACT_ATOMS: atom_id res chain seq x y z
N MET A 1 -5.76 28.13 29.11
CA MET A 1 -4.95 27.16 28.34
C MET A 1 -5.65 26.99 27.00
N PRO A 2 -4.98 27.11 25.84
CA PRO A 2 -5.67 26.88 24.58
C PRO A 2 -5.86 25.38 24.39
N GLU A 3 -7.11 24.97 24.16
CA GLU A 3 -7.46 23.62 23.75
C GLU A 3 -7.03 23.42 22.29
N PHE A 4 -6.12 22.49 22.03
CA PHE A 4 -5.80 22.04 20.67
C PHE A 4 -6.89 21.06 20.19
N THR A 5 -8.12 21.55 20.03
CA THR A 5 -9.28 20.74 19.65
C THR A 5 -9.41 20.68 18.14
N ASN A 6 -8.41 20.08 17.47
CA ASN A 6 -8.63 19.55 16.13
C ASN A 6 -7.90 18.22 15.95
N VAL A 7 -8.18 17.30 16.86
CA VAL A 7 -7.84 15.88 16.70
C VAL A 7 -8.85 15.30 15.69
N TRP A 8 -8.37 14.99 14.49
CA TRP A 8 -9.16 14.28 13.47
C TRP A 8 -9.83 13.06 14.11
N LYS A 9 -11.16 13.07 14.20
CA LYS A 9 -11.92 11.95 14.79
C LYS A 9 -11.86 10.78 13.84
N VAL A 10 -11.03 9.80 14.19
CA VAL A 10 -10.98 8.53 13.48
C VAL A 10 -12.27 7.75 13.80
N PRO A 11 -13.07 7.32 12.80
CA PRO A 11 -14.25 6.51 13.06
C PRO A 11 -13.89 5.21 13.82
N PRO A 12 -14.78 4.59 14.58
CA PRO A 12 -14.51 3.27 15.15
C PRO A 12 -14.24 2.22 14.06
N VAL A 13 -13.40 1.22 14.34
CA VAL A 13 -13.06 0.13 13.40
C VAL A 13 -14.29 -0.67 13.00
N GLY A 14 -15.26 -0.85 13.91
CA GLY A 14 -16.53 -1.52 13.60
C GLY A 14 -17.43 -0.75 12.63
N MET A 15 -17.20 0.54 12.40
CA MET A 15 -17.95 1.33 11.41
C MET A 15 -17.23 1.41 10.06
N VAL A 16 -15.90 1.49 10.08
CA VAL A 16 -15.05 1.51 8.88
C VAL A 16 -13.96 0.45 9.04
N PRO A 17 -14.29 -0.83 8.79
CA PRO A 17 -13.34 -1.93 8.97
C PRO A 17 -12.33 -2.02 7.81
N ARG A 18 -12.72 -1.54 6.63
CA ARG A 18 -11.90 -1.59 5.41
C ARG A 18 -11.70 -0.19 4.82
N ILE A 19 -10.47 0.15 4.47
CA ILE A 19 -10.09 1.43 3.86
C ILE A 19 -9.37 1.15 2.55
N MET A 20 -9.83 1.78 1.46
CA MET A 20 -9.14 1.74 0.17
C MET A 20 -8.19 2.92 0.06
N LEU A 21 -6.90 2.64 -0.15
CA LEU A 21 -5.85 3.65 -0.34
C LEU A 21 -5.39 3.69 -1.79
N TYR A 22 -5.37 4.89 -2.36
CA TYR A 22 -4.82 5.18 -3.68
C TYR A 22 -3.58 6.06 -3.58
N SER A 23 -2.70 6.03 -4.59
CA SER A 23 -1.41 6.75 -4.59
C SER A 23 -0.70 6.56 -3.26
N TRP A 24 -0.41 5.29 -2.97
CA TRP A 24 -0.03 4.81 -1.66
C TRP A 24 1.46 4.49 -1.59
N SER A 25 2.01 4.53 -0.38
CA SER A 25 3.35 4.10 -0.04
C SER A 25 3.37 3.41 1.32
N ILE A 26 4.40 2.60 1.56
CA ILE A 26 4.70 1.99 2.84
C ILE A 26 5.92 2.69 3.43
N ARG A 27 5.74 3.41 4.53
CA ARG A 27 6.80 4.16 5.19
C ARG A 27 7.25 3.43 6.45
N GLU A 28 8.53 3.14 6.55
CA GLU A 28 9.17 2.69 7.78
C GLU A 28 9.65 3.91 8.57
N CYS A 29 9.21 4.01 9.82
CA CYS A 29 9.47 5.12 10.71
C CYS A 29 10.17 4.62 11.98
N THR A 30 11.17 5.37 12.42
CA THR A 30 11.87 5.12 13.69
C THR A 30 11.49 6.17 14.72
N VAL A 31 11.04 5.73 15.89
CA VAL A 31 10.76 6.57 17.07
C VAL A 31 11.48 5.91 18.25
N ASP A 32 12.33 6.66 18.98
CA ASP A 32 13.09 6.14 20.13
C ASP A 32 13.80 4.79 19.86
N ASN A 33 14.46 4.68 18.70
CA ASN A 33 15.12 3.46 18.20
C ASN A 33 14.20 2.26 17.92
N THR A 34 12.88 2.46 17.98
CA THR A 34 11.88 1.45 17.61
C THR A 34 11.37 1.70 16.19
N GLN A 35 11.43 0.69 15.34
CA GLN A 35 10.95 0.76 13.97
C GLN A 35 9.49 0.31 13.86
N SER A 36 8.74 0.97 12.98
CA SER A 36 7.33 0.69 12.71
C SER A 36 7.02 1.01 11.25
N ARG A 37 6.10 0.26 10.64
CA ARG A 37 5.69 0.48 9.24
C ARG A 37 4.25 0.95 9.16
N HIS A 38 3.98 1.87 8.26
CA HIS A 38 2.70 2.54 8.13
C HIS A 38 2.31 2.67 6.65
N PHE A 39 1.03 2.45 6.35
CA PHE A 39 0.48 2.82 5.05
C PHE A 39 0.25 4.33 5.03
N VAL A 40 0.67 4.96 3.94
CA VAL A 40 0.44 6.38 3.65
C VAL A 40 -0.22 6.47 2.29
N GLY A 41 -1.30 7.22 2.15
CA GLY A 41 -1.96 7.37 0.85
C GLY A 41 -3.27 8.14 0.95
N TYR A 42 -3.98 8.20 -0.17
CA TYR A 42 -5.26 8.90 -0.27
C TYR A 42 -6.42 7.93 -0.01
N ASN A 43 -7.23 8.20 1.01
CA ASN A 43 -8.44 7.43 1.30
C ASN A 43 -9.54 7.79 0.30
N LEU A 44 -9.92 6.84 -0.57
CA LEU A 44 -10.91 7.07 -1.61
C LEU A 44 -12.32 7.33 -1.07
N ALA A 45 -12.68 6.73 0.07
CA ALA A 45 -14.02 6.85 0.63
C ALA A 45 -14.25 8.21 1.32
N GLU A 46 -13.29 8.63 2.15
CA GLU A 46 -13.39 9.89 2.91
C GLU A 46 -12.73 11.08 2.20
N ARG A 47 -12.04 10.83 1.08
CA ARG A 47 -11.39 11.85 0.24
C ARG A 47 -10.35 12.69 0.99
N GLU A 48 -9.51 12.03 1.78
CA GLU A 48 -8.48 12.67 2.61
C GLU A 48 -7.14 11.92 2.53
N GLY A 49 -6.06 12.64 2.82
CA GLY A 49 -4.75 12.05 3.08
C GLY A 49 -4.76 11.26 4.40
N ARG A 50 -4.22 10.04 4.37
CA ARG A 50 -4.29 9.08 5.47
C ARG A 50 -2.92 8.53 5.82
N VAL A 51 -2.66 8.39 7.12
CA VAL A 51 -1.59 7.56 7.68
C VAL A 51 -2.23 6.50 8.57
N SER A 52 -1.87 5.24 8.38
CA SER A 52 -2.39 4.13 9.19
C SER A 52 -1.69 4.00 10.54
N SER A 53 -2.28 3.25 11.46
CA SER A 53 -1.50 2.67 12.57
C SER A 53 -0.48 1.65 12.04
N LEU A 54 0.44 1.19 12.91
CA LEU A 54 1.44 0.17 12.59
C LEU A 54 0.82 -1.00 11.83
N ILE A 55 1.44 -1.38 10.72
CA ILE A 55 1.11 -2.58 9.94
C ILE A 55 1.53 -3.81 10.76
N VAL A 56 0.60 -4.75 10.94
CA VAL A 56 0.86 -6.03 11.63
C VAL A 56 0.93 -7.20 10.65
N GLU A 57 0.17 -7.13 9.56
CA GLU A 57 0.15 -8.13 8.49
C GLU A 57 0.06 -7.42 7.14
N PHE A 58 0.77 -7.93 6.14
CA PHE A 58 0.73 -7.41 4.78
C PHE A 58 0.89 -8.55 3.77
N ASP A 59 -0.04 -8.62 2.83
CA ASP A 59 -0.03 -9.50 1.67
C ASP A 59 0.16 -8.62 0.43
N ALA A 60 1.37 -8.68 -0.15
CA ALA A 60 1.75 -7.90 -1.33
C ALA A 60 1.00 -8.36 -2.59
N SER A 61 0.78 -9.68 -2.72
CA SER A 61 0.07 -10.29 -3.84
C SER A 61 -1.40 -9.86 -3.86
N ALA A 62 -2.07 -9.88 -2.71
CA ALA A 62 -3.44 -9.42 -2.55
C ALA A 62 -3.56 -7.89 -2.39
N ARG A 63 -2.43 -7.17 -2.30
CA ARG A 63 -2.36 -5.73 -2.03
C ARG A 63 -3.21 -5.32 -0.83
N CYS A 64 -3.17 -6.12 0.24
CA CYS A 64 -3.98 -5.93 1.43
C CYS A 64 -3.14 -6.05 2.70
N GLY A 65 -3.46 -5.25 3.72
CA GLY A 65 -2.78 -5.35 5.01
C GLY A 65 -3.67 -5.05 6.20
N ILE A 66 -3.32 -5.63 7.34
CA ILE A 66 -3.98 -5.38 8.62
C ILE A 66 -3.06 -4.51 9.46
N THR A 67 -3.66 -3.57 10.18
CA THR A 67 -2.94 -2.67 11.07
C THR A 67 -3.31 -2.92 12.52
N ARG A 68 -2.53 -2.40 13.47
CA ARG A 68 -2.74 -2.55 14.92
C ARG A 68 -4.15 -2.17 15.39
N SER A 69 -4.80 -1.23 14.69
CA SER A 69 -6.21 -0.88 14.96
C SER A 69 -7.20 -2.01 14.64
N GLY A 70 -6.79 -3.05 13.91
CA GLY A 70 -7.65 -4.09 13.35
C GLY A 70 -8.25 -3.74 11.98
N ARG A 71 -7.94 -2.56 11.42
CA ARG A 71 -8.41 -2.20 10.08
C ARG A 71 -7.66 -2.92 8.99
N VAL A 72 -8.42 -3.31 7.97
CA VAL A 72 -7.94 -3.81 6.69
C VAL A 72 -7.74 -2.62 5.75
N TYR A 73 -6.56 -2.52 5.17
CA TYR A 73 -6.23 -1.57 4.12
C TYR A 73 -6.10 -2.33 2.80
N GLU A 74 -6.78 -1.85 1.77
CA GLU A 74 -6.70 -2.36 0.41
C GLU A 74 -5.99 -1.31 -0.45
N LEU A 75 -4.90 -1.70 -1.09
CA LEU A 75 -4.04 -0.81 -1.85
C LEU A 75 -4.45 -0.85 -3.31
N VAL A 76 -5.07 0.23 -3.76
CA VAL A 76 -5.71 0.35 -5.07
C VAL A 76 -4.79 1.10 -6.03
N GLY A 77 -4.67 0.58 -7.25
CA GLY A 77 -3.80 1.15 -8.27
C GLY A 77 -2.32 1.03 -7.92
N ASP A 78 -1.51 1.85 -8.57
CA ASP A 78 -0.07 1.85 -8.38
C ASP A 78 0.35 2.61 -7.12
N SER A 79 1.50 2.20 -6.57
CA SER A 79 2.16 2.97 -5.53
C SER A 79 2.53 4.35 -6.05
N GLY A 80 2.51 5.35 -5.16
CA GLY A 80 2.89 6.70 -5.52
C GLY A 80 2.69 7.67 -4.37
N ASN A 81 2.85 8.94 -4.67
CA ASN A 81 2.70 10.02 -3.70
C ASN A 81 1.44 10.83 -4.00
N ASN A 82 0.73 11.23 -2.95
CA ASN A 82 -0.41 12.12 -3.02
C ASN A 82 -0.17 13.32 -2.09
N LEU A 83 -0.45 14.53 -2.55
CA LEU A 83 -0.12 15.75 -1.80
C LEU A 83 -0.82 15.83 -0.43
N ASP A 84 -2.09 15.43 -0.34
CA ASP A 84 -2.83 15.42 0.92
C ASP A 84 -2.27 14.35 1.86
N ALA A 85 -1.92 13.18 1.32
CA ALA A 85 -1.31 12.10 2.09
C ALA A 85 0.07 12.50 2.64
N GLU A 86 0.91 13.14 1.83
CA GLU A 86 2.21 13.67 2.24
C GLU A 86 2.05 14.77 3.30
N TYR A 87 1.06 15.66 3.15
CA TYR A 87 0.74 16.65 4.18
C TYR A 87 0.37 15.98 5.50
N THR A 88 -0.56 15.02 5.49
CA THR A 88 -0.98 14.28 6.70
C THR A 88 0.20 13.54 7.31
N PHE A 89 1.04 12.91 6.50
CA PHE A 89 2.25 12.21 6.95
C PHE A 89 3.28 13.14 7.57
N ASN A 90 3.48 14.32 6.98
CA ASN A 90 4.34 15.36 7.53
C ASN A 90 3.82 15.85 8.89
N VAL A 91 2.52 16.08 9.07
CA VAL A 91 1.99 16.47 10.39
C VAL A 91 2.14 15.32 11.39
N TRP A 92 1.83 14.09 10.98
CA TRP A 92 1.92 12.90 11.83
C TRP A 92 3.34 12.61 12.33
N GLN A 93 4.34 12.65 11.46
CA GLN A 93 5.73 12.34 11.85
C GLN A 93 6.26 13.32 12.91
N HIS A 94 5.87 14.60 12.84
CA HIS A 94 6.24 15.60 13.84
C HIS A 94 5.54 15.34 15.18
N MET A 95 4.25 14.99 15.17
CA MET A 95 3.51 14.66 16.39
C MET A 95 4.02 13.40 17.07
N CYS A 96 4.47 12.40 16.30
CA CYS A 96 4.99 11.14 16.83
C CYS A 96 6.49 11.18 17.16
N GLY A 97 7.20 12.27 16.87
CA GLY A 97 8.65 12.38 17.14
C GLY A 97 9.49 11.42 16.29
N VAL A 98 9.11 11.19 15.04
CA VAL A 98 9.86 10.30 14.14
C VAL A 98 11.23 10.90 13.83
N THR A 99 12.29 10.11 14.03
CA THR A 99 13.68 10.54 13.84
C THR A 99 14.28 10.05 12.53
N LYS A 100 13.74 8.97 11.95
CA LYS A 100 14.17 8.42 10.66
C LYS A 100 12.98 7.89 9.89
N ILE A 101 12.96 8.16 8.59
CA ILE A 101 11.94 7.73 7.64
C ILE A 101 12.63 7.04 6.47
N LEU A 102 12.09 5.89 6.06
CA LEU A 102 12.48 5.19 4.84
C LEU A 102 11.21 4.82 4.07
N ASP A 103 11.20 5.06 2.76
CA ASP A 103 10.19 4.48 1.88
C ASP A 103 10.61 3.05 1.54
N VAL A 104 9.79 2.08 1.96
CA VAL A 104 10.03 0.64 1.77
C VAL A 104 9.00 0.03 0.81
N THR A 105 8.28 0.87 0.05
CA THR A 105 7.21 0.43 -0.84
C THR A 105 7.73 -0.60 -1.84
N GLU A 106 8.83 -0.29 -2.52
CA GLU A 106 9.40 -1.17 -3.54
C GLU A 106 9.81 -2.53 -2.96
N SER A 107 10.54 -2.55 -1.84
CA SER A 107 10.98 -3.81 -1.22
C SER A 107 9.82 -4.66 -0.72
N MET A 108 8.75 -4.03 -0.21
CA MET A 108 7.61 -4.75 0.35
C MET A 108 6.66 -5.28 -0.74
N VAL A 109 6.69 -4.70 -1.93
CA VAL A 109 5.82 -5.08 -3.06
C VAL A 109 6.53 -6.03 -4.02
N ASN A 110 7.84 -5.90 -4.17
CA ASN A 110 8.63 -6.72 -5.08
C ASN A 110 9.06 -8.08 -4.51
N ASP A 111 8.63 -8.43 -3.30
CA ASP A 111 8.91 -9.76 -2.71
C ASP A 111 8.10 -10.90 -3.37
N ASP A 112 7.18 -10.62 -4.30
CA ASP A 112 6.56 -11.61 -5.19
C ASP A 112 6.31 -11.01 -6.59
N PHE A 113 7.27 -11.15 -7.51
CA PHE A 113 7.12 -11.36 -8.97
C PHE A 113 8.40 -10.95 -9.73
N ASN A 114 9.43 -11.79 -9.70
CA ASN A 114 10.47 -11.73 -10.73
C ASN A 114 9.94 -12.38 -12.02
N LEU A 115 9.24 -11.60 -12.85
CA LEU A 115 8.73 -12.06 -14.15
C LEU A 115 9.85 -12.59 -15.06
N ASP A 116 11.08 -12.09 -14.90
CA ASP A 116 12.24 -12.58 -15.65
C ASP A 116 12.69 -13.98 -15.19
N GLU A 117 12.50 -14.32 -13.92
CA GLU A 117 12.81 -15.65 -13.38
C GLU A 117 11.70 -16.66 -13.65
N VAL A 118 10.43 -16.26 -13.58
CA VAL A 118 9.30 -17.08 -14.04
C VAL A 118 9.41 -17.37 -15.55
N CYS A 119 9.77 -16.37 -16.36
CA CYS A 119 10.04 -16.56 -17.79
C CYS A 119 11.30 -17.39 -18.07
N ARG A 120 12.33 -17.32 -17.21
CA ARG A 120 13.54 -18.14 -17.35
C ARG A 120 13.24 -19.61 -17.01
N LEU A 121 12.54 -19.86 -15.91
CA LEU A 121 12.16 -21.21 -15.46
C LEU A 121 11.13 -21.87 -16.40
N SER A 122 10.22 -21.09 -17.01
CA SER A 122 9.27 -21.61 -18.02
C SER A 122 9.96 -22.01 -19.33
N LYS A 123 11.05 -21.32 -19.69
CA LYS A 123 11.89 -21.68 -20.86
C LYS A 123 12.77 -22.90 -20.60
N GLU A 124 13.24 -23.09 -19.37
CA GLU A 124 14.16 -24.19 -19.00
C GLU A 124 13.43 -25.51 -18.67
N ASN A 125 12.20 -25.45 -18.15
CA ASN A 125 11.43 -26.64 -17.75
C ASN A 125 10.36 -27.07 -18.76
N SER A 126 10.31 -26.53 -19.97
CA SER A 126 9.34 -26.95 -20.99
C SER A 126 9.56 -28.42 -21.40
N PRO A 127 8.71 -29.37 -20.97
CA PRO A 127 8.71 -30.71 -21.54
C PRO A 127 7.99 -30.60 -22.88
N ARG A 128 8.54 -31.26 -23.90
CA ARG A 128 7.97 -31.34 -25.25
C ARG A 128 6.43 -31.43 -25.24
N GLY A 129 5.80 -30.33 -25.65
CA GLY A 129 4.41 -30.28 -26.11
C GLY A 129 3.35 -30.34 -25.02
N THR A 130 2.90 -29.18 -24.53
CA THR A 130 1.47 -28.84 -24.37
C THR A 130 1.38 -27.31 -24.18
N LEU A 131 0.68 -26.63 -25.09
CA LEU A 131 0.47 -25.19 -25.11
C LEU A 131 -0.41 -24.75 -23.93
N VAL A 132 0.09 -23.82 -23.10
CA VAL A 132 -0.74 -23.09 -22.13
C VAL A 132 -1.34 -21.90 -22.84
N THR A 133 -2.63 -22.01 -23.13
CA THR A 133 -3.49 -20.98 -23.71
C THR A 133 -4.14 -20.17 -22.60
N ILE A 134 -3.50 -19.14 -22.06
CA ILE A 134 -4.19 -18.04 -21.35
C ILE A 134 -3.30 -16.79 -21.49
N LEU A 135 -3.90 -15.66 -21.91
CA LEU A 135 -3.32 -14.33 -22.20
C LEU A 135 -3.16 -13.93 -23.68
N ASP A 136 -4.11 -14.29 -24.54
CA ASP A 136 -4.27 -13.67 -25.88
C ASP A 136 -5.64 -12.94 -26.06
N GLU A 137 -6.48 -12.86 -25.04
CA GLU A 137 -7.88 -12.38 -25.21
C GLU A 137 -8.21 -10.99 -24.64
N LEU A 138 -7.23 -10.18 -24.20
CA LEU A 138 -7.56 -8.85 -23.64
C LEU A 138 -6.82 -7.66 -24.23
N ASP A 139 -6.23 -7.76 -25.43
CA ASP A 139 -5.56 -6.58 -26.04
C ASP A 139 -5.79 -6.36 -27.54
N LEU A 140 -6.97 -6.66 -28.10
CA LEU A 140 -7.30 -6.19 -29.47
C LEU A 140 -8.81 -6.05 -29.71
N ARG A 141 -9.49 -5.10 -29.06
CA ARG A 141 -10.74 -4.50 -29.59
C ARG A 141 -10.90 -3.05 -29.13
N GLU A 142 -10.24 -2.14 -29.82
CA GLU A 142 -10.83 -0.87 -30.26
C GLU A 142 -9.87 -0.20 -31.26
N ASP A 143 -9.97 -0.62 -32.52
CA ASP A 143 -9.58 0.17 -33.70
C ASP A 143 -10.25 -0.42 -34.96
N ARG A 144 -11.44 0.09 -35.28
CA ARG A 144 -12.08 0.16 -36.62
C ARG A 144 -13.16 1.25 -36.48
N VAL A 145 -13.20 2.35 -37.24
CA VAL A 145 -12.98 2.56 -38.68
C VAL A 145 -12.44 3.96 -38.92
#